data_AF-A0A3A6Q9Q7-F1
#
_entry.id   AF-A0A3A6Q9Q7-F1
#
_cell.length_a   1.000
_cell.length_b   1.000
_cell.length_c   1.000
_cell.angle_alpha   90.00
_cell.angle_beta   90.00
_cell.angle_gamma   90.00
#
_symmetry.space_group_name_H-M   'P 1'
#
loop_
_entity.id
_entity.type
_entity.pdbx_description
1 polymer ?
#
loop_
_entity_poly.entity_id
_entity_poly.type
_entity_poly.pdbx_seq_one_letter_code
_entity_poly.pdbx_strand_id
1 'polypeptide(L)'
;MTPYYRERLINEMRQIQSSRKKKFSKLDAFKKEIMILRQFSLSYIKISNWLYSKHGISISASQISRTYCTIWKNDPLLEIIRKEYANGKGSLSRIGKP
;
A
#
# COMPACT_ATOMS: atom_id res chain seq x y z
N MET A 1 20.62 41.15 7.91
CA MET A 1 20.30 39.73 7.62
C MET A 1 21.20 39.29 6.47
N THR A 2 22.05 38.27 6.68
CA THR A 2 23.06 37.90 5.67
C THR A 2 22.44 37.09 4.51
N PRO A 3 22.98 37.21 3.28
CA PRO A 3 22.49 36.45 2.12
C PRO A 3 22.45 34.94 2.37
N TYR A 4 23.47 34.41 3.06
CA TYR A 4 23.57 33.01 3.47
C TYR A 4 22.41 32.53 4.34
N TYR A 5 21.97 33.36 5.29
CA TYR A 5 20.84 33.01 6.16
C TYR A 5 19.53 32.93 5.38
N ARG A 6 19.36 33.78 4.37
CA ARG A 6 18.19 33.77 3.48
C ARG A 6 18.12 32.50 2.63
N GLU A 7 19.25 32.06 2.06
CA GLU A 7 19.31 30.81 1.28
C GLU A 7 19.06 29.56 2.13
N ARG A 8 19.59 29.53 3.35
CA ARG A 8 19.35 28.42 4.29
C ARG A 8 17.87 28.26 4.61
N LEU A 9 17.17 29.37 4.90
CA LEU A 9 15.73 29.37 5.17
C LEU A 9 14.93 28.90 3.96
N ILE A 10 15.29 29.31 2.74
CA ILE A 10 14.61 28.86 1.51
C ILE A 10 14.79 27.34 1.32
N ASN A 11 15.99 26.81 1.58
CA ASN A 11 16.25 25.38 1.50
C ASN A 11 15.52 24.59 2.58
N GLU A 12 15.47 25.07 3.82
CA GLU A 12 14.66 24.48 4.89
C GLU A 12 13.16 24.48 4.52
N MET A 13 12.64 25.58 3.97
CA MET A 13 11.26 25.64 3.48
C MET A 13 10.99 24.63 2.34
N ARG A 14 11.91 24.47 1.38
CA ARG A 14 11.78 23.46 0.31
C ARG A 14 11.77 22.04 0.85
N GLN A 15 12.63 21.73 1.82
CA GLN A 15 12.69 20.43 2.49
C GLN A 15 11.37 20.13 3.22
N ILE A 16 10.84 21.11 3.96
CA ILE A 16 9.56 21.00 4.68
C ILE A 16 8.38 20.82 3.72
N GLN A 17 8.36 21.51 2.58
CA GLN A 17 7.33 21.32 1.57
C GLN A 17 7.42 19.95 0.88
N SER A 18 8.63 19.42 0.70
CA SER A 18 8.85 18.07 0.16
C SER A 18 8.34 16.99 1.11
N SER A 19 8.59 17.13 2.42
CA SER A 19 8.15 16.18 3.44
C SER A 19 6.63 16.22 3.71
N ARG A 20 6.00 17.39 3.53
CA ARG A 20 4.52 17.53 3.59
C ARG A 20 3.77 16.85 2.44
N LYS A 21 4.45 16.36 1.40
CA LYS A 21 3.85 15.56 0.32
C LYS A 21 3.76 14.06 0.66
N LYS A 22 3.62 13.68 1.93
CA LYS A 22 3.01 12.39 2.29
C LYS A 22 1.52 12.44 1.90
N LYS A 23 1.27 12.44 0.60
CA LYS A 23 -0.07 12.28 0.02
C LYS A 23 -0.49 10.87 0.40
N PHE A 24 -1.34 10.76 1.42
CA PHE A 24 -2.11 9.55 1.66
C PHE A 24 -2.86 9.28 0.35
N SER A 25 -2.47 8.21 -0.34
CA SER A 25 -3.13 7.83 -1.57
C SER A 25 -4.56 7.41 -1.23
N LYS A 26 -5.52 7.60 -2.15
CA LYS A 26 -6.88 7.05 -1.96
C LYS A 26 -6.86 5.54 -1.65
N LEU A 27 -5.80 4.84 -2.07
CA LEU A 27 -5.56 3.43 -1.78
C LEU A 27 -5.19 3.15 -0.32
N ASP A 28 -4.56 4.10 0.38
CA ASP A 28 -4.13 3.89 1.77
C ASP A 28 -5.31 3.70 2.72
N ALA A 29 -6.47 4.30 2.41
CA ALA A 29 -7.70 4.08 3.15
C ALA A 29 -8.14 2.60 3.11
N PHE A 30 -7.88 1.90 2.01
CA PHE A 30 -8.26 0.49 1.78
C PHE A 30 -7.09 -0.47 1.92
N LYS A 31 -5.96 0.01 2.46
CA LYS A 31 -4.72 -0.75 2.58
C LYS A 31 -4.93 -2.10 3.28
N LYS A 32 -5.58 -2.07 4.44
CA LYS A 32 -5.86 -3.28 5.23
C LYS A 32 -6.67 -4.30 4.43
N GLU A 33 -7.75 -3.86 3.79
CA GLU A 33 -8.60 -4.70 2.96
C GLU A 33 -7.82 -5.32 1.80
N ILE A 34 -7.04 -4.52 1.07
CA ILE A 34 -6.22 -5.00 -0.05
C ILE A 34 -5.20 -6.03 0.41
N MET A 35 -4.54 -5.81 1.56
CA MET A 35 -3.56 -6.74 2.11
C MET A 35 -4.21 -8.08 2.51
N ILE A 36 -5.39 -8.02 3.14
CA ILE A 36 -6.17 -9.21 3.49
C ILE A 36 -6.62 -9.97 2.22
N LEU A 37 -7.20 -9.28 1.24
CA LEU A 37 -7.63 -9.90 -0.01
C LEU A 37 -6.47 -10.55 -0.76
N ARG A 38 -5.29 -9.92 -0.74
CA ARG A 38 -4.09 -10.50 -1.33
C ARG A 38 -3.64 -11.75 -0.60
N GLN A 39 -3.83 -11.82 0.72
CA GLN A 39 -3.57 -13.01 1.53
C GLN A 39 -4.48 -14.19 1.16
N PHE A 40 -5.75 -13.91 0.82
CA PHE A 40 -6.68 -14.88 0.25
C PHE A 40 -6.36 -15.29 -1.20
N SER A 41 -5.15 -14.97 -1.68
CA SER A 41 -4.67 -15.32 -3.02
C SER A 41 -5.49 -14.69 -4.16
N LEU A 42 -6.23 -13.61 -3.90
CA LEU A 42 -6.91 -12.87 -4.96
C LEU A 42 -5.88 -12.14 -5.84
N SER A 43 -6.11 -12.18 -7.15
CA SER A 43 -5.29 -11.45 -8.11
C SER A 43 -5.54 -9.95 -7.99
N TYR A 44 -4.55 -9.12 -8.35
CA TYR A 44 -4.71 -7.66 -8.33
C TYR A 44 -5.87 -7.16 -9.23
N ILE A 45 -6.20 -7.91 -10.28
CA ILE A 45 -7.37 -7.65 -11.13
C ILE A 45 -8.67 -7.86 -10.34
N LYS A 46 -8.80 -8.99 -9.62
CA LYS A 46 -9.97 -9.24 -8.77
C LYS A 46 -10.10 -8.22 -7.65
N ILE A 47 -8.98 -7.80 -7.06
CA ILE A 47 -8.97 -6.75 -6.02
C ILE A 47 -9.40 -5.40 -6.61
N SER A 48 -8.92 -5.04 -7.81
CA SER A 48 -9.36 -3.83 -8.52
C SER A 48 -10.87 -3.83 -8.77
N ASN A 49 -11.41 -4.93 -9.32
CA ASN A 49 -12.85 -5.07 -9.55
C ASN A 49 -13.65 -5.02 -8.24
N TRP A 50 -13.12 -5.60 -7.16
CA TRP A 50 -13.75 -5.57 -5.85
C TRP A 50 -13.79 -4.16 -5.26
N LEU A 51 -12.69 -3.40 -5.36
CA LEU A 51 -12.63 -1.99 -4.93
C LEU A 51 -13.62 -1.13 -5.72
N TYR A 52 -13.76 -1.39 -7.01
CA TYR A 52 -14.76 -0.70 -7.83
C TYR A 52 -16.19 -1.08 -7.41
N SER A 53 -16.47 -2.38 -7.24
CA SER A 53 -17.81 -2.87 -6.91
C SER A 53 -18.28 -2.48 -5.50
N LYS A 54 -17.38 -2.46 -4.51
CA LYS A 54 -17.74 -2.17 -3.11
C LYS A 54 -17.61 -0.70 -2.73
N HIS A 55 -16.62 -0.01 -3.28
CA HIS A 55 -16.26 1.34 -2.86
C HIS A 55 -16.35 2.38 -3.99
N GLY A 56 -16.71 1.96 -5.22
CA GLY A 56 -16.75 2.85 -6.39
C GLY A 56 -15.37 3.33 -6.85
N ILE A 57 -14.29 2.67 -6.40
CA ILE A 57 -12.92 3.11 -6.67
C ILE A 57 -12.37 2.43 -7.92
N SER A 58 -12.22 3.22 -8.98
CA SER A 58 -11.53 2.80 -10.18
C SER A 58 -10.01 2.95 -9.99
N ILE A 59 -9.30 1.82 -9.95
CA ILE A 59 -7.85 1.76 -9.82
C ILE A 59 -7.32 0.59 -10.63
N SER A 60 -6.22 0.77 -11.35
CA SER A 60 -5.65 -0.32 -12.15
C SER A 60 -4.99 -1.38 -11.28
N ALA A 61 -5.04 -2.64 -11.73
CA ALA A 61 -4.33 -3.74 -11.09
C ALA A 61 -2.82 -3.49 -10.96
N SER A 62 -2.21 -2.85 -11.97
CA SER A 62 -0.80 -2.47 -11.97
C SER A 62 -0.48 -1.46 -10.86
N GLN A 63 -1.37 -0.50 -10.63
CA GLN A 63 -1.21 0.49 -9.55
C GLN A 63 -1.33 -0.17 -8.17
N ILE A 64 -2.28 -1.09 -7.98
CA ILE A 64 -2.38 -1.88 -6.74
C ILE A 64 -1.10 -2.69 -6.52
N SER A 65 -0.63 -3.41 -7.55
CA SER A 65 0.59 -4.23 -7.49
C SER A 65 1.80 -3.40 -7.11
N ARG A 66 2.00 -2.26 -7.77
CA ARG A 66 3.09 -1.33 -7.44
C ARG A 66 3.00 -0.88 -5.99
N THR A 67 1.85 -0.38 -5.55
CA THR A 67 1.66 0.12 -4.19
C THR A 67 1.91 -0.98 -3.15
N TYR A 68 1.39 -2.18 -3.37
CA TYR A 68 1.58 -3.32 -2.48
C TYR A 68 3.05 -3.75 -2.40
N CYS A 69 3.73 -3.86 -3.55
CA CYS A 69 5.11 -4.38 -3.62
C CYS A 69 6.18 -3.36 -3.24
N THR A 70 5.94 -2.06 -3.40
CA THR A 70 6.96 -1.02 -3.16
C THR A 70 6.62 -0.14 -1.96
N ILE A 71 5.40 0.41 -1.91
CA ILE A 71 5.02 1.39 -0.89
C ILE A 71 4.72 0.68 0.45
N TRP A 72 4.03 -0.46 0.39
CA TRP A 72 3.63 -1.20 1.59
C TRP A 72 4.53 -2.39 1.92
N LYS A 73 5.65 -2.57 1.20
CA LYS A 73 6.55 -3.73 1.34
C LYS A 73 6.94 -4.04 2.79
N ASN A 74 7.25 -2.98 3.54
CA ASN A 74 7.77 -3.05 4.92
C ASN A 74 6.69 -2.69 5.95
N ASP A 75 5.42 -2.81 5.57
CA ASP A 75 4.36 -2.47 6.51
C ASP A 75 4.23 -3.52 7.62
N PRO A 76 4.18 -3.13 8.90
CA PRO A 76 4.06 -4.08 10.01
C PRO A 76 2.83 -4.98 9.91
N LEU A 77 1.73 -4.49 9.32
CA LEU A 77 0.52 -5.28 9.11
C LEU A 77 0.79 -6.46 8.15
N LEU A 78 1.67 -6.25 7.16
CA LEU A 78 2.07 -7.29 6.21
C LEU A 78 2.89 -8.38 6.91
N GLU A 79 3.74 -8.02 7.88
CA GLU A 79 4.48 -8.99 8.69
C GLU A 79 3.55 -9.80 9.60
N ILE A 80 2.59 -9.14 10.26
CA ILE A 80 1.59 -9.81 11.10
C ILE A 80 0.77 -10.79 10.24
N ILE A 81 0.22 -10.34 9.12
CA ILE A 81 -0.57 -11.19 8.20
C ILE A 81 0.25 -12.40 7.71
N ARG A 82 1.53 -12.20 7.39
CA ARG A 82 2.42 -13.30 6.98
C ARG A 82 2.68 -14.28 8.11
N LYS A 83 2.90 -13.81 9.34
CA LYS A 83 3.11 -14.64 10.53
C LYS A 83 1.85 -15.44 10.85
N GLU A 84 0.69 -14.80 10.91
CA GLU A 84 -0.60 -15.48 11.14
C GLU A 84 -0.86 -16.55 10.09
N TYR A 85 -0.58 -16.25 8.83
CA TYR A 85 -0.72 -17.24 7.77
C TYR A 85 0.31 -18.37 7.84
N ALA A 86 1.56 -18.08 8.18
CA ALA A 86 2.58 -19.10 8.37
C ALA A 86 2.22 -20.03 9.55
N ASN A 87 1.68 -19.45 10.63
CA ASN A 87 1.22 -20.18 11.81
C ASN A 87 -0.07 -20.98 11.53
N GLY A 88 -0.95 -20.48 10.65
CA GLY A 88 -2.17 -21.16 10.22
C GLY A 88 -1.98 -22.18 9.08
N LYS A 89 -0.81 -22.21 8.43
CA LYS A 89 -0.51 -23.08 7.27
C LYS A 89 0.03 -24.47 7.62
N GLY A 90 -0.53 -25.05 8.68
CA GLY A 90 -0.73 -26.49 8.76
C GLY A 90 -1.86 -27.01 7.85
N SER A 91 -2.73 -26.17 7.26
CA SER A 91 -3.75 -26.66 6.33
C SER A 91 -4.35 -25.56 5.46
N LEU A 92 -4.02 -25.58 4.17
CA LEU A 92 -4.90 -25.34 3.01
C LEU A 92 -4.03 -25.35 1.75
N SER A 93 -3.30 -26.45 1.59
CA SER A 93 -2.90 -26.91 0.27
C SER A 93 -4.14 -27.59 -0.33
N ARG A 94 -4.47 -27.22 -1.57
CA ARG A 94 -5.54 -27.78 -2.43
C ARG A 94 -6.95 -27.21 -2.22
N ILE A 95 -7.20 -26.05 -2.81
CA ILE A 95 -8.45 -25.89 -3.58
C ILE A 95 -8.09 -25.14 -4.86
N GLY A 96 -8.19 -25.83 -6.00
CA GLY A 96 -8.12 -25.19 -7.32
C GLY A 96 -7.11 -25.79 -8.29
N LYS A 97 -7.34 -27.02 -8.74
CA LYS A 97 -7.16 -27.34 -10.16
C LYS A 97 -8.43 -28.11 -10.60
N PRO A 98 -9.05 -27.75 -11.73
CA PRO A 98 -10.15 -28.54 -12.28
C PRO A 98 -9.70 -29.97 -12.58
#